data_AF-A0A661C3A3-F1
#
_entry.id   AF-A0A661C3A3-F1
#
_cell.length_a   1.000
_cell.length_b   1.000
_cell.length_c   1.000
_cell.angle_alpha   90.00
_cell.angle_beta   90.00
_cell.angle_gamma   90.00
#
_symmetry.space_group_name_H-M   'P 1'
#
loop_
_entity.id
_entity.type
_entity.pdbx_description
1 polymer ?
#
loop_
_entity_poly.entity_id
_entity_poly.type
_entity_poly.pdbx_seq_one_letter_code
_entity_poly.pdbx_strand_id
1 'polypeptide(L)' 'MSSLSELPSDLPVPVDDGACSHLNGMSLPDLSLASTKGGEVNISSLSGLTVIYIYPMTGRPDIPLPDGWDQIPGARG' A
#
# COMPACT_ATOMS: atom_id res chain seq x y z
N MET A 1 10.51 -18.50 -15.37
CA MET A 1 9.62 -17.32 -15.39
C MET A 1 8.73 -17.43 -14.17
N SER A 2 8.88 -16.55 -13.19
CA SER A 2 8.03 -16.55 -12.00
C SER A 2 6.64 -16.05 -12.37
N SER A 3 5.60 -16.75 -11.94
CA SER A 3 4.22 -16.29 -12.07
C SER A 3 4.02 -15.04 -11.21
N LEU A 4 3.43 -13.98 -11.78
CA LEU A 4 3.14 -12.74 -11.03
C LEU A 4 2.09 -12.94 -9.92
N SER A 5 1.35 -14.04 -9.99
CA SER A 5 0.31 -14.40 -9.03
C SER A 5 0.84 -15.29 -7.89
N GLU A 6 2.10 -15.70 -7.95
CA GLU A 6 2.71 -16.57 -6.95
C GLU A 6 3.68 -15.77 -6.07
N LEU A 7 3.44 -15.82 -4.76
CA LEU A 7 4.32 -15.24 -3.76
C LEU A 7 5.39 -16.25 -3.37
N PRO A 8 6.66 -15.83 -3.17
CA PRO A 8 7.67 -16.68 -2.55
C PRO A 8 7.21 -17.16 -1.18
N SER A 9 7.49 -18.42 -0.87
CA SER A 9 7.08 -19.03 0.40
C SER A 9 7.89 -18.54 1.61
N ASP A 10 9.02 -17.87 1.35
CA ASP A 10 10.00 -17.42 2.33
C ASP A 10 9.93 -15.91 2.62
N LEU A 11 8.86 -15.23 2.19
CA LEU A 11 8.64 -13.83 2.54
C LEU A 11 8.48 -13.64 4.06
N PRO A 12 9.10 -12.60 4.64
CA PRO A 12 8.95 -12.31 6.06
C PRO A 12 7.52 -11.86 6.36
N VAL A 13 6.96 -12.38 7.44
CA VAL A 13 5.61 -12.04 7.91
C VAL A 13 5.66 -10.70 8.64
N PRO A 14 4.79 -9.72 8.32
CA PRO A 14 4.65 -8.51 9.10
C PRO A 14 4.34 -8.82 10.56
N VAL A 15 5.07 -8.17 11.47
CA VAL A 15 4.81 -8.25 12.91
C VAL A 15 4.05 -7.00 13.33
N ASP A 16 2.99 -7.17 14.12
CA ASP A 16 2.31 -6.03 14.74
C ASP A 16 3.23 -5.41 15.80
N ASP A 17 3.77 -4.24 15.50
CA ASP A 17 4.66 -3.46 16.37
C ASP A 17 3.91 -2.36 17.16
N GLY A 18 2.59 -2.23 16.96
CA GLY A 18 1.77 -1.21 17.61
C GLY A 18 2.00 0.22 17.13
N ALA A 19 2.85 0.46 16.11
CA ALA A 19 3.17 1.82 15.64
C ALA A 19 1.93 2.60 15.20
N CYS A 20 0.93 1.89 14.66
CA CYS A 20 -0.32 2.44 14.15
C CYS A 20 -1.50 2.38 15.13
N SER A 21 -1.33 1.90 16.38
CA SER A 21 -2.45 1.72 17.32
C SER A 21 -3.20 3.03 17.61
N HIS A 22 -2.51 4.16 17.52
CA HIS A 22 -3.07 5.50 17.72
C HIS A 22 -4.05 5.95 16.61
N LEU A 23 -4.04 5.31 15.43
CA LEU A 23 -4.85 5.71 14.28
C LEU A 23 -6.34 5.38 14.44
N ASN A 24 -6.69 4.41 15.26
CA ASN A 24 -8.10 4.05 15.48
C ASN A 24 -8.87 5.22 16.11
N GLY A 25 -9.93 5.66 15.42
CA GLY A 25 -10.73 6.81 15.84
C GLY A 25 -10.16 8.17 15.41
N MET A 26 -9.00 8.23 14.76
CA MET A 26 -8.51 9.45 14.13
C MET A 26 -9.28 9.75 12.85
N SER A 27 -9.57 11.03 12.63
CA SER A 27 -10.08 11.50 11.33
C SER A 27 -8.94 11.58 10.32
N LEU A 28 -9.25 11.29 9.06
CA LEU A 28 -8.32 11.57 7.96
C LEU A 28 -8.10 13.09 7.86
N PRO A 29 -6.87 13.54 7.52
CA PRO A 29 -6.58 14.94 7.33
C PRO A 29 -7.28 15.48 6.09
N ASP A 30 -7.60 16.78 6.09
CA ASP A 30 -8.07 17.51 4.92
C ASP A 30 -6.95 17.58 3.87
N LEU A 31 -6.91 16.55 3.01
CA LEU A 31 -5.85 16.32 2.04
C LEU A 31 -6.45 15.97 0.68
N SER A 32 -6.17 16.82 -0.30
CA SER A 32 -6.49 16.59 -1.70
C SER A 32 -5.30 15.95 -2.42
N LEU A 33 -5.56 14.87 -3.16
CA LEU A 33 -4.59 14.13 -3.97
C LEU A 33 -4.99 14.19 -5.45
N ALA A 34 -4.01 14.31 -6.33
CA ALA A 34 -4.25 14.29 -7.77
C ALA A 34 -4.79 12.92 -8.23
N SER A 35 -5.81 12.95 -9.08
CA SER A 35 -6.43 11.74 -9.64
C SER A 35 -5.87 11.39 -11.01
N THR A 36 -5.69 10.10 -11.28
CA THR A 36 -5.36 9.59 -12.62
C THR A 36 -6.50 9.77 -13.64
N LYS A 37 -7.72 10.09 -13.18
CA LYS A 37 -8.85 10.50 -14.04
C LYS A 37 -8.90 12.01 -14.30
N GLY A 38 -7.90 12.76 -13.81
CA GLY A 38 -7.91 14.22 -13.76
C GLY A 38 -8.66 14.77 -12.53
N GLY A 39 -8.35 16.01 -12.17
CA GLY A 39 -8.88 16.65 -10.96
C GLY A 39 -8.22 16.15 -9.67
N GLU A 40 -8.89 16.42 -8.55
CA GLU A 40 -8.42 16.08 -7.20
C GLU A 40 -9.45 15.22 -6.45
N VAL A 41 -8.96 14.35 -5.56
CA VAL A 41 -9.75 13.60 -4.59
C VAL A 41 -9.34 14.03 -3.20
N ASN A 42 -10.29 14.57 -2.44
CA ASN A 42 -10.08 14.87 -1.04
C ASN A 42 -10.40 13.65 -0.18
N ILE A 43 -9.43 13.15 0.59
CA ILE A 43 -9.60 11.91 1.36
C ILE A 43 -10.44 12.10 2.62
N SER A 44 -10.53 13.34 3.16
CA SER A 44 -11.33 13.64 4.36
C SER A 44 -12.83 13.67 4.07
N SER A 45 -13.22 13.88 2.81
CA SER A 45 -14.62 13.97 2.40
C SER A 45 -15.21 12.65 1.88
N LEU A 46 -14.42 11.58 1.87
CA LEU A 46 -14.88 10.24 1.49
C LEU A 46 -15.95 9.77 2.49
N SER A 47 -17.06 9.25 1.95
CA SER A 47 -18.20 8.80 2.75
C SER A 47 -18.43 7.30 2.59
N GLY A 48 -19.00 6.69 3.64
CA GLY A 48 -19.21 5.24 3.70
C GLY A 48 -17.92 4.47 3.98
N LEU A 49 -18.00 3.14 3.85
CA LEU A 49 -16.84 2.26 4.03
C LEU A 49 -15.86 2.47 2.88
N THR A 50 -14.72 3.08 3.18
CA THR A 50 -13.64 3.35 2.22
C THR A 50 -12.43 2.51 2.58
N VAL A 51 -11.82 1.87 1.58
CA VAL A 51 -10.54 1.15 1.72
C VAL A 51 -9.49 1.88 0.89
N ILE A 52 -8.42 2.36 1.53
CA ILE A 52 -7.33 3.09 0.87
C ILE A 52 -6.10 2.17 0.79
N TYR A 53 -5.64 1.90 -0.42
CA TYR A 53 -4.38 1.18 -0.66
C TYR A 53 -3.24 2.19 -0.81
N ILE A 54 -2.23 2.09 0.06
CA ILE A 54 -1.02 2.91 0.02
C ILE A 54 0.14 1.98 -0.28
N TYR A 55 0.83 2.21 -1.39
CA TYR A 55 1.98 1.41 -1.77
C TYR A 55 3.07 2.31 -2.38
N PRO A 56 4.35 1.98 -2.14
CA PRO A 56 5.49 2.76 -2.62
C PRO A 56 5.67 2.75 -4.14
N MET A 57 5.35 1.64 -4.81
CA MET A 57 5.46 1.51 -6.27
C MET A 57 4.52 0.43 -6.84
N THR A 58 4.14 0.59 -8.11
CA THR A 58 3.50 -0.48 -8.88
C THR A 58 4.58 -1.33 -9.55
N GLY A 59 4.64 -2.63 -9.23
CA GLY A 59 5.52 -3.58 -9.92
C GLY A 59 5.15 -3.70 -11.40
N ARG A 60 6.16 -3.91 -12.27
CA ARG A 60 5.95 -4.14 -13.71
C ARG A 60 6.51 -5.51 -14.12
N PRO A 61 5.83 -6.27 -14.99
CA PRO A 61 6.28 -7.61 -15.38
C PRO A 61 7.69 -7.66 -16.02
N ASP A 62 8.09 -6.58 -16.67
CA ASP A 62 9.33 -6.44 -17.45
C ASP A 62 10.49 -5.84 -16.65
N ILE A 63 10.25 -5.39 -15.42
CA ILE A 63 11.24 -4.72 -14.58
C ILE A 63 11.41 -5.51 -13.28
N PRO A 64 12.64 -5.91 -12.92
CA PRO A 64 12.88 -6.53 -11.62
C PRO A 64 12.53 -5.56 -10.49
N LEU A 65 12.05 -6.10 -9.37
CA LEU A 65 11.83 -5.31 -8.16
C LEU A 65 13.18 -4.74 -7.67
N PRO A 66 13.19 -3.59 -6.96
CA PRO A 66 14.37 -3.09 -6.30
C PRO A 66 15.03 -4.14 -5.39
N ASP A 67 16.36 -4.11 -5.32
CA ASP A 67 17.10 -4.92 -4.36
C ASP A 67 16.59 -4.64 -2.94
N GLY A 68 16.37 -5.70 -2.16
CA GLY A 68 15.85 -5.54 -0.79
C GLY A 68 14.33 -5.60 -0.67
N TRP A 69 13.56 -5.65 -1.76
CA TRP A 69 12.10 -5.56 -1.69
C TRP A 69 11.44 -6.72 -0.95
N ASP A 70 11.82 -7.95 -1.28
CA ASP A 70 11.26 -9.17 -0.68
C ASP A 70 11.62 -9.31 0.81
N GLN A 71 12.64 -8.58 1.28
CA GLN A 71 13.04 -8.54 2.67
C GLN A 71 12.19 -7.59 3.52
N ILE A 72 11.38 -6.71 2.91
CA ILE A 72 10.49 -5.80 3.64
C ILE A 72 9.17 -6.53 3.93
N PRO A 73 8.83 -6.81 5.21
CA PRO A 73 7.60 -7.53 5.54
C PRO A 73 6.36 -6.82 4.99
N GLY A 74 5.58 -7.55 4.20
CA GLY A 74 4.32 -7.05 3.62
C GLY A 74 4.47 -6.11 2.42
N ALA A 75 5.70 -5.86 1.93
CA ALA A 75 5.90 -5.02 0.73
C ALA A 75 5.50 -5.72 -0.57
N ARG A 76 5.45 -7.04 -0.59
CA ARG A 76 5.04 -7.84 -1.75
C ARG A 76 3.60 -8.32 -1.57
N GLY A 77 2.73 -8.00 -2.54
CA GLY A 77 1.31 -8.32 -2.57
C GLY A 77 0.67 -7.94 -3.89
#